data_AF-A0A0F9CA07-F1
#
_entry.id   AF-A0A0F9CA07-F1
#
_cell.length_a   1.000
_cell.length_b   1.000
_cell.length_c   1.000
_cell.angle_alpha   90.00
_cell.angle_beta   90.00
_cell.angle_gamma   90.00
#
_symmetry.space_group_name_H-M   'P 1'
#
loop_
_entity.id
_entity.type
_entity.pdbx_description
1 polymer ?
#
loop_
_entity_poly.entity_id
_entity_poly.type
_entity_poly.pdbx_seq_one_letter_code
_entity_poly.pdbx_strand_id
1 'polypeptide(L)'
;MKLKNCDRQDGFTLLETILAVVILAAIGVVLMTALDANTRTTGQISEELVAKNLIAAAIEEVRKVELDTAAPPALPYEPERLAALLAVGPPAGYDLNISTECNDDPNTDIYSDCESASTWQRISVSVLREGRSVLSFCTFKSAR
;
A
#
# COMPACT_ATOMS: atom_id res chain seq x y z
N MET A 1 45.94 64.57 -5.72
CA MET A 1 44.91 63.95 -6.58
C MET A 1 45.19 62.46 -6.61
N LYS A 2 44.42 61.63 -5.89
CA LYS A 2 44.65 60.19 -5.78
C LYS A 2 43.97 59.49 -6.96
N LEU A 3 44.76 58.90 -7.85
CA LEU A 3 44.25 58.06 -8.94
C LEU A 3 43.68 56.77 -8.33
N LYS A 4 42.41 56.54 -8.63
CA LYS A 4 41.59 55.41 -8.22
C LYS A 4 42.11 54.17 -8.96
N ASN A 5 42.52 53.13 -8.24
CA ASN A 5 42.87 51.85 -8.85
C ASN A 5 41.65 51.31 -9.59
N CYS A 6 41.76 51.10 -10.90
CA CYS A 6 40.79 50.34 -11.66
C CYS A 6 40.91 48.88 -11.21
N ASP A 7 39.88 48.36 -10.55
CA ASP A 7 39.79 46.93 -10.25
C ASP A 7 39.88 46.14 -11.54
N ARG A 8 40.88 45.27 -11.59
CA ARG A 8 41.12 44.34 -12.68
C ARG A 8 39.97 43.34 -12.68
N GLN A 9 39.09 43.43 -13.67
CA GLN A 9 38.15 42.35 -13.96
C GLN A 9 38.95 41.19 -14.55
N ASP A 10 39.43 40.29 -13.68
CA ASP A 10 39.92 38.99 -14.13
C ASP A 10 38.70 38.20 -14.62
N GLY A 11 38.53 38.16 -15.94
CA GLY A 11 37.48 37.37 -16.58
C GLY A 11 37.63 35.89 -16.22
N PHE A 12 36.49 35.21 -16.06
CA PHE A 12 36.45 33.76 -15.81
C PHE A 12 37.32 33.03 -16.83
N THR A 13 38.30 32.28 -16.36
CA THR A 13 39.15 31.52 -17.27
C THR A 13 38.35 30.35 -17.85
N LEU A 14 38.60 29.98 -19.10
CA LEU A 14 37.90 28.88 -19.78
C LEU A 14 37.99 27.57 -18.95
N LEU A 15 39.11 27.35 -18.29
CA LEU A 15 39.33 26.20 -17.42
C LEU A 15 38.45 26.23 -16.16
N GLU A 16 38.24 27.40 -15.58
CA GLU A 16 37.35 27.61 -14.42
C GLU A 16 35.88 27.39 -14.79
N THR A 17 35.46 27.78 -16.00
CA THR A 17 34.10 27.48 -16.49
C THR A 17 33.88 25.98 -16.69
N ILE A 18 34.86 25.26 -17.22
CA ILE A 18 34.77 23.80 -17.38
C ILE A 18 34.69 23.12 -16.01
N LEU A 19 35.52 23.56 -15.06
CA LEU A 19 35.49 23.04 -13.69
C LEU A 19 34.12 23.26 -13.03
N ALA A 20 33.55 24.46 -13.17
CA ALA A 20 32.23 24.78 -12.65
C ALA A 20 31.13 23.89 -13.26
N VAL A 21 31.18 23.64 -14.57
CA VAL A 21 30.23 22.75 -15.26
C VAL A 21 30.34 21.32 -14.77
N VAL A 22 31.56 20.80 -14.54
CA VAL A 22 31.76 19.44 -14.02
C VAL A 22 31.20 19.29 -12.61
N ILE A 23 31.44 20.28 -11.74
CA ILE A 23 30.90 20.27 -10.37
C ILE A 23 29.37 20.32 -10.41
N LEU A 24 28.79 21.21 -11.23
CA LEU A 24 27.34 21.31 -11.40
C LEU A 24 26.74 20.02 -11.96
N ALA A 25 27.40 19.38 -12.92
CA ALA A 25 26.96 18.10 -13.47
C ALA A 25 26.97 16.99 -12.39
N ALA A 26 28.03 16.91 -11.59
CA ALA A 26 28.12 15.93 -10.50
C ALA A 26 27.03 16.13 -9.45
N ILE A 27 26.78 17.38 -9.04
CA ILE A 27 25.70 17.71 -8.09
C ILE A 27 24.34 17.39 -8.71
N GLY A 28 24.13 17.72 -9.99
CA GLY A 28 22.89 17.46 -10.72
C GLY A 28 22.54 15.97 -10.77
N VAL A 29 23.52 15.10 -11.03
CA VAL A 29 23.31 13.64 -11.04
C VAL A 29 22.87 13.14 -9.66
N VAL A 30 23.55 13.55 -8.59
CA VAL A 30 23.19 13.14 -7.23
C VAL A 30 21.77 13.60 -6.89
N LEU A 31 21.41 14.84 -7.23
CA LEU A 31 20.09 15.39 -6.95
C LEU A 31 18.98 14.67 -7.73
N MET A 32 19.22 14.35 -9.01
CA MET A 32 18.27 13.57 -9.81
C MET A 32 18.06 12.16 -9.24
N THR A 33 19.12 11.47 -8.83
CA THR A 33 18.98 10.14 -8.23
C THR A 33 18.20 10.16 -6.91
N ALA A 34 18.36 11.21 -6.10
CA ALA A 34 17.59 11.40 -4.88
C ALA A 34 16.10 11.68 -5.16
N LEU A 35 15.79 12.46 -6.20
CA LEU A 35 14.41 12.72 -6.63
C LEU A 35 13.73 11.46 -7.18
N ASP A 36 14.44 10.66 -7.99
CA ASP A 36 13.93 9.38 -8.49
C ASP A 36 13.62 8.39 -7.35
N ALA A 37 14.48 8.34 -6.32
CA ALA A 37 14.23 7.51 -5.15
C ALA A 37 13.00 8.00 -4.34
N ASN A 38 12.88 9.31 -4.13
CA ASN A 38 11.75 9.89 -3.40
C ASN A 38 10.43 9.69 -4.14
N THR A 39 10.39 9.91 -5.46
CA THR A 39 9.16 9.74 -6.26
C THR A 39 8.65 8.29 -6.23
N ARG A 40 9.55 7.30 -6.34
CA ARG A 40 9.20 5.88 -6.20
C ARG A 40 8.65 5.57 -4.80
N THR A 41 9.29 6.10 -3.77
CA THR A 41 8.87 5.90 -2.37
C THR A 41 7.51 6.52 -2.09
N THR A 42 7.26 7.74 -2.56
CA THR A 42 5.95 8.40 -2.41
C THR A 42 4.84 7.64 -3.13
N GLY A 43 5.12 7.08 -4.32
CA GLY A 43 4.20 6.19 -5.03
C GLY A 43 3.78 4.99 -4.17
N GLN A 44 4.75 4.25 -3.64
CA GLN A 44 4.50 3.08 -2.78
C GLN A 44 3.71 3.44 -1.51
N ILE A 45 4.03 4.57 -0.86
CA ILE A 45 3.30 5.03 0.33
C ILE A 45 1.84 5.34 0.00
N SER A 46 1.57 5.96 -1.15
CA SER A 46 0.20 6.25 -1.57
C SER A 46 -0.61 4.98 -1.84
N GLU A 47 0.01 3.97 -2.47
CA GLU A 47 -0.60 2.67 -2.73
C GLU A 47 -0.92 1.94 -1.42
N GLU A 48 0.01 1.95 -0.47
CA GLU A 48 -0.17 1.32 0.83
C GLU A 48 -1.28 2.02 1.64
N LEU A 49 -1.39 3.35 1.57
CA LEU A 49 -2.45 4.09 2.24
C LEU A 49 -3.83 3.74 1.70
N VAL A 50 -3.96 3.65 0.36
CA VAL A 50 -5.21 3.22 -0.28
C VAL A 50 -5.56 1.79 0.14
N ALA A 51 -4.57 0.88 0.09
CA ALA A 51 -4.77 -0.50 0.51
C ALA A 51 -5.18 -0.61 1.99
N LYS A 52 -4.55 0.15 2.90
CA LYS A 52 -4.90 0.17 4.33
C LYS A 52 -6.32 0.65 4.56
N ASN A 53 -6.75 1.71 3.88
CA ASN A 53 -8.10 2.22 4.01
C ASN A 53 -9.14 1.20 3.52
N LEU A 54 -8.85 0.52 2.39
CA LEU A 54 -9.71 -0.54 1.87
C LEU A 54 -9.81 -1.74 2.81
N ILE A 55 -8.67 -2.18 3.36
CA ILE A 55 -8.65 -3.28 4.33
C ILE A 55 -9.39 -2.90 5.61
N ALA A 56 -9.18 -1.70 6.13
CA ALA A 56 -9.87 -1.23 7.33
C ALA A 56 -11.39 -1.21 7.14
N ALA A 57 -11.86 -0.65 6.02
CA ALA A 57 -13.27 -0.65 5.66
C ALA A 57 -13.82 -2.07 5.52
N ALA A 58 -13.11 -2.95 4.80
CA ALA A 58 -13.51 -4.35 4.62
C ALA A 58 -13.61 -5.11 5.96
N ILE A 59 -12.65 -4.91 6.87
CA ILE A 59 -12.65 -5.57 8.18
C ILE A 59 -13.79 -5.05 9.06
N GLU A 60 -14.05 -3.74 9.08
CA GLU A 60 -15.17 -3.18 9.83
C GLU A 60 -16.50 -3.76 9.36
N GLU A 61 -16.67 -3.93 8.06
CA GLU A 61 -17.87 -4.52 7.48
C GLU A 61 -17.99 -6.02 7.77
N VAL A 62 -16.90 -6.80 7.64
CA VAL A 62 -16.90 -8.22 8.02
C VAL A 62 -17.15 -8.41 9.52
N ARG A 63 -16.75 -7.44 10.36
CA ARG A 63 -17.06 -7.46 11.80
C ARG A 63 -18.55 -7.21 12.10
N LYS A 64 -19.25 -6.45 11.26
CA LYS A 64 -20.70 -6.17 11.42
C LYS A 64 -21.57 -7.37 11.09
N VAL A 65 -21.10 -8.26 10.21
CA VAL A 65 -21.79 -9.53 9.93
C VAL A 65 -21.72 -10.38 11.19
N GLU A 66 -22.85 -10.74 11.80
CA GLU A 66 -22.85 -11.65 12.95
C GLU A 66 -22.24 -13.00 12.54
N LEU A 67 -21.50 -13.64 13.46
CA LEU A 67 -21.10 -15.02 13.25
C LEU A 67 -22.36 -15.86 13.45
N ASP A 68 -23.16 -16.02 12.40
CA ASP A 68 -24.38 -16.80 12.50
C ASP A 68 -24.00 -18.26 12.77
N THR A 69 -24.32 -18.73 13.97
CA THR A 69 -24.04 -20.10 14.42
C THR A 69 -25.02 -21.10 13.81
N ALA A 70 -26.03 -20.64 13.06
CA ALA A 70 -26.98 -21.50 12.36
C ALA A 70 -26.65 -21.70 10.87
N ALA A 71 -25.88 -20.80 10.26
CA ALA A 71 -25.47 -20.91 8.87
C ALA A 71 -24.06 -20.34 8.69
N PRO A 72 -23.11 -21.09 8.11
CA PRO A 72 -21.79 -20.53 7.82
C PRO A 72 -21.97 -19.28 6.96
N PRO A 73 -21.19 -18.21 7.20
CA PRO A 73 -21.23 -17.05 6.33
C PRO A 73 -20.92 -17.53 4.93
N ALA A 74 -21.86 -17.32 4.00
CA ALA A 74 -21.75 -17.82 2.63
C ALA A 74 -20.41 -17.42 2.04
N LEU A 75 -19.55 -18.41 1.85
CA LEU A 75 -18.25 -18.24 1.22
C LEU A 75 -18.30 -18.72 -0.23
N PRO A 76 -17.53 -18.06 -1.11
CA PRO A 76 -16.79 -16.81 -0.87
C PRO A 76 -17.75 -15.64 -0.62
N TYR A 77 -17.28 -14.54 -0.01
CA TYR A 77 -18.01 -13.28 -0.12
C TYR A 77 -18.07 -12.96 -1.61
N GLU A 78 -19.17 -13.33 -2.26
CA GLU A 78 -19.36 -13.09 -3.69
C GLU A 78 -19.01 -11.63 -4.00
N PRO A 79 -18.35 -11.34 -5.12
CA PRO A 79 -17.88 -9.99 -5.46
C PRO A 79 -19.00 -8.95 -5.41
N GLU A 80 -20.25 -9.36 -5.60
CA GLU A 80 -21.45 -8.53 -5.44
C GLU A 80 -21.72 -8.12 -3.98
N ARG A 81 -21.53 -9.03 -3.02
CA ARG A 81 -21.60 -8.69 -1.59
C ARG A 81 -20.42 -7.84 -1.18
N LEU A 82 -19.23 -8.06 -1.74
CA LEU A 82 -18.04 -7.26 -1.51
C LEU A 82 -18.21 -5.81 -2.01
N ALA A 83 -18.80 -5.65 -3.20
CA ALA A 83 -19.19 -4.35 -3.76
C ALA A 83 -20.27 -3.66 -2.91
N ALA A 84 -21.23 -4.42 -2.39
CA ALA A 84 -22.25 -3.91 -1.47
C ALA A 84 -21.68 -3.54 -0.08
N LEU A 85 -20.71 -4.30 0.44
CA LEU A 85 -20.03 -4.06 1.72
C LEU A 85 -19.20 -2.78 1.66
N LEU A 86 -18.49 -2.53 0.55
CA LEU A 86 -17.67 -1.32 0.40
C LEU A 86 -18.48 -0.08 -0.01
N ALA A 87 -19.77 -0.21 -0.34
CA ALA A 87 -20.71 0.81 -0.82
C ALA A 87 -20.31 1.61 -2.10
N VAL A 88 -19.01 1.71 -2.39
CA VAL A 88 -18.38 2.48 -3.46
C VAL A 88 -17.49 1.58 -4.35
N GLY A 89 -17.24 0.33 -3.92
CA GLY A 89 -16.32 -0.58 -4.59
C GLY A 89 -14.85 -0.15 -4.46
N PRO A 90 -13.89 -1.01 -4.82
CA PRO A 90 -12.49 -0.63 -4.84
C PRO A 90 -12.22 0.41 -5.95
N PRO A 91 -11.29 1.35 -5.73
CA PRO A 91 -10.88 2.32 -6.75
C PRO A 91 -10.29 1.63 -7.98
N ALA A 92 -10.38 2.27 -9.15
CA ALA A 92 -9.95 1.70 -10.42
C ALA A 92 -8.50 1.17 -10.38
N GLY A 93 -8.32 -0.07 -10.84
CA GLY A 93 -7.03 -0.76 -10.85
C GLY A 93 -6.69 -1.53 -9.57
N TYR A 94 -7.52 -1.43 -8.53
CA TYR A 94 -7.41 -2.24 -7.32
C TYR A 94 -8.52 -3.30 -7.27
N ASP A 95 -8.14 -4.51 -6.91
CA ASP A 95 -9.05 -5.61 -6.62
C ASP A 95 -8.95 -5.96 -5.13
N LEU A 96 -10.06 -6.41 -4.56
CA LEU A 96 -10.11 -6.88 -3.19
C LEU A 96 -10.46 -8.37 -3.20
N ASN A 97 -9.65 -9.17 -2.53
CA ASN A 97 -9.89 -10.59 -2.35
C ASN A 97 -10.02 -10.89 -0.85
N ILE A 98 -11.22 -11.32 -0.46
CA ILE A 98 -11.51 -11.77 0.90
C ILE A 98 -11.66 -13.29 0.87
N SER A 99 -10.72 -13.97 1.49
CA SER A 99 -10.84 -15.38 1.82
C SER A 99 -11.27 -15.50 3.27
N THR A 100 -12.15 -16.45 3.55
CA THR A 100 -12.49 -16.78 4.92
C THR A 100 -12.39 -18.28 5.09
N GLU A 101 -11.83 -18.71 6.20
CA GLU A 101 -11.63 -20.12 6.48
C GLU A 101 -11.99 -20.36 7.93
N CYS A 102 -12.58 -21.52 8.22
CA CYS A 102 -13.12 -21.85 9.52
C CYS A 102 -12.32 -22.98 10.17
N ASN A 103 -12.34 -22.98 11.50
CA ASN A 103 -11.72 -24.02 12.30
C ASN A 103 -12.56 -24.26 13.56
N ASP A 104 -12.79 -25.53 13.86
CA ASP A 104 -13.55 -25.99 15.01
C ASP A 104 -12.67 -26.19 16.26
N ASP A 105 -11.36 -26.42 16.07
CA ASP A 105 -10.40 -26.71 17.14
C ASP A 105 -9.29 -25.63 17.22
N PRO A 106 -9.22 -24.83 18.30
CA PRO A 106 -8.20 -23.79 18.46
C PRO A 106 -6.76 -24.33 18.55
N ASN A 107 -6.56 -25.63 18.77
CA ASN A 107 -5.23 -26.23 18.89
C ASN A 107 -4.69 -26.83 17.58
N THR A 108 -5.48 -26.79 16.51
CA THR A 108 -5.02 -27.26 15.20
C THR A 108 -4.88 -26.08 14.25
N ASP A 109 -3.82 -26.05 13.43
CA ASP A 109 -3.58 -24.99 12.45
C ASP A 109 -4.25 -25.31 11.09
N ILE A 110 -5.28 -26.15 11.12
CA ILE A 110 -6.00 -26.63 9.94
C ILE A 110 -7.25 -25.77 9.79
N TYR A 111 -7.22 -24.90 8.80
CA TYR A 111 -8.36 -24.08 8.41
C TYR A 111 -8.91 -24.62 7.09
N SER A 112 -10.23 -24.77 7.02
CA SER A 112 -10.95 -25.31 5.86
C SER A 112 -12.15 -24.43 5.51
N ASP A 113 -12.81 -24.73 4.40
CA ASP A 113 -14.03 -24.04 4.02
C ASP A 113 -15.07 -24.12 5.14
N CYS A 114 -15.78 -23.01 5.37
CA CYS A 114 -16.80 -22.91 6.40
C CYS A 114 -18.05 -23.69 5.98
N GLU A 115 -18.07 -24.99 6.20
CA GLU A 115 -19.24 -25.83 5.90
C GLU A 115 -20.21 -25.95 7.09
N SER A 116 -19.76 -25.62 8.31
CA SER A 116 -20.50 -25.80 9.56
C SER A 116 -20.31 -24.63 10.52
N ALA A 117 -21.12 -24.58 11.58
CA ALA A 117 -21.00 -23.62 12.66
C ALA A 117 -19.68 -23.82 13.42
N SER A 118 -18.67 -23.02 13.08
CA SER A 118 -17.34 -23.14 13.67
C SER A 118 -17.12 -22.19 14.83
N THR A 119 -16.27 -22.62 15.77
CA THR A 119 -15.91 -21.81 16.95
C THR A 119 -14.95 -20.68 16.57
N TRP A 120 -14.14 -20.88 15.53
CA TRP A 120 -13.14 -19.92 15.05
C TRP A 120 -13.25 -19.70 13.55
N GLN A 121 -12.97 -18.46 13.14
CA GLN A 121 -12.98 -18.02 11.76
C GLN A 121 -11.77 -17.14 11.49
N ARG A 122 -10.98 -17.52 10.48
CA ARG A 122 -9.87 -16.76 9.92
C ARG A 122 -10.36 -15.99 8.71
N ILE A 123 -10.26 -14.66 8.77
CA ILE A 123 -10.62 -13.76 7.69
C ILE A 123 -9.32 -13.18 7.15
N SER A 124 -9.02 -13.48 5.88
CA SER A 124 -7.87 -12.96 5.16
C SER A 124 -8.35 -11.98 4.10
N VAL A 125 -7.99 -10.71 4.25
CA VAL A 125 -8.29 -9.63 3.31
C VAL A 125 -7.00 -9.26 2.60
N SER A 126 -7.00 -9.40 1.27
CA SER A 126 -5.87 -9.03 0.43
C SER A 126 -6.30 -8.01 -0.63
N VAL A 127 -5.52 -6.95 -0.78
CA VAL A 127 -5.69 -5.94 -1.82
C VAL A 127 -4.70 -6.24 -2.92
N LEU A 128 -5.20 -6.45 -4.13
CA LEU A 128 -4.41 -6.65 -5.33
C LEU A 128 -4.45 -5.40 -6.20
N ARG A 129 -3.36 -5.16 -6.92
CA ARG A 129 -3.29 -4.19 -8.01
C ARG A 129 -2.68 -4.88 -9.21
N GLU A 130 -3.42 -4.91 -10.33
CA GLU A 130 -2.97 -5.59 -11.56
C GLU A 130 -2.52 -7.04 -11.32
N GLY A 131 -3.22 -7.76 -10.44
CA GLY A 131 -2.91 -9.15 -10.07
C GLY A 131 -1.76 -9.34 -9.07
N ARG A 132 -1.14 -8.27 -8.55
CA ARG A 132 -0.11 -8.34 -7.50
C ARG A 132 -0.68 -7.93 -6.15
N SER A 133 -0.44 -8.72 -5.11
CA SER A 133 -0.82 -8.37 -3.74
C SER A 133 0.01 -7.18 -3.25
N VAL A 134 -0.65 -6.07 -2.94
CA VAL A 134 -0.05 -4.85 -2.38
C VAL A 134 0.01 -4.96 -0.86
N LEU A 135 -1.08 -5.45 -0.26
CA LEU A 135 -1.20 -5.61 1.18
C LEU A 135 -2.14 -6.77 1.50
N SER A 136 -1.75 -7.60 2.46
CA SER A 136 -2.57 -8.69 2.97
C SER A 136 -2.66 -8.60 4.49
N PHE A 137 -3.87 -8.73 5.01
CA PHE A 137 -4.14 -8.70 6.44
C PHE A 137 -4.99 -9.91 6.82
N CYS A 138 -4.63 -10.54 7.93
CA CYS A 138 -5.37 -11.67 8.49
C CYS A 138 -5.90 -11.28 9.85
N THR A 139 -7.17 -11.54 10.10
CA THR A 139 -7.82 -11.36 11.40
C THR A 139 -8.58 -12.62 11.78
N PHE A 140 -8.77 -12.82 13.08
CA PHE A 140 -9.50 -13.96 13.62
C PHE A 140 -10.74 -13.46 14.34
N LYS A 141 -11.82 -14.21 14.18
CA LYS A 141 -13.09 -14.00 14.86
C LYS A 141 -13.48 -15.31 15.54
N SER A 142 -13.97 -15.23 16.76
CA SER A 142 -14.50 -16.39 17.50
C SER A 142 -16.00 -16.26 17.70
N ALA A 143 -16.70 -17.39 17.77
CA ALA A 143 -18.06 -17.44 18.30
C ALA A 143 -18.02 -16.99 19.77
N ARG A 144 -19.00 -16.18 20.19
CA ARG A 144 -19.06 -15.61 21.54
C ARG A 144 -19.99 -16.41 22.44
#